data_AF-A0A965ZTY2-F1
#
_entry.id   AF-A0A965ZTY2-F1
#
_cell.length_a   1.000
_cell.length_b   1.000
_cell.length_c   1.000
_cell.angle_alpha   90.00
_cell.angle_beta   90.00
_cell.angle_gamma   90.00
#
_symmetry.space_group_name_H-M   'P 1'
#
loop_
_entity.id
_entity.type
_entity.pdbx_description
1 polymer ?
#
loop_
_entity_poly.entity_id
_entity_poly.type
_entity_poly.pdbx_seq_one_letter_code
_entity_poly.pdbx_strand_id
1 'polypeptide(L)' 'MEKIFFDIQDYHAHTSDLSALVEQSGVRQIALYHLVPPPQNALFEKIFSRDLPEGTIVAEDGMIFALPAGSEDVSVITP' A
#
# COMPACT_ATOMS: atom_id res chain seq x y z
N MET A 1 -13.26 13.40 -26.87
CA MET A 1 -12.18 12.56 -26.30
C MET A 1 -11.59 13.16 -25.04
N GLU A 2 -11.35 14.48 -24.99
CA GLU A 2 -10.77 15.18 -23.84
C GLU A 2 -11.42 14.86 -22.48
N LYS A 3 -12.77 14.83 -22.43
CA LYS A 3 -13.51 14.52 -21.20
C LYS A 3 -13.29 13.08 -20.68
N ILE A 4 -13.20 12.10 -21.58
CA ILE A 4 -12.98 10.69 -21.19
C ILE A 4 -11.59 10.52 -20.58
N PHE A 5 -10.56 11.17 -21.12
CA PHE A 5 -9.21 11.10 -20.57
C PHE A 5 -9.06 11.87 -19.24
N PHE A 6 -9.84 12.92 -19.03
CA PHE A 6 -9.89 13.64 -17.76
C PHE A 6 -10.60 12.83 -16.66
N ASP A 7 -11.72 12.17 -17.01
CA ASP A 7 -12.53 11.41 -16.07
C ASP A 7 -11.83 10.11 -15.58
N ILE A 8 -10.76 9.65 -16.22
CA ILE A 8 -10.02 8.43 -15.85
C ILE A 8 -8.71 8.70 -15.10
N GLN A 9 -8.47 9.93 -14.62
CA GLN A 9 -7.20 10.23 -13.94
C GLN A 9 -7.10 9.57 -12.55
N ASP A 10 -8.23 9.38 -11.87
CA ASP A 10 -8.27 9.00 -10.45
C ASP A 10 -8.74 7.55 -10.22
N TYR A 11 -8.10 6.58 -10.89
CA TYR A 11 -8.35 5.15 -10.64
C TYR A 11 -7.40 4.52 -9.61
N HIS A 12 -6.43 5.27 -9.11
CA HIS A 12 -5.49 4.82 -8.08
C HIS A 12 -6.01 5.17 -6.68
N ALA A 13 -5.60 4.38 -5.69
CA ALA A 13 -5.80 4.73 -4.29
C ALA A 13 -4.81 5.82 -3.88
N HIS A 14 -5.30 6.88 -3.23
CA HIS A 14 -4.45 7.88 -2.60
C HIS A 14 -4.04 7.41 -1.20
N THR A 15 -2.79 7.68 -0.80
CA THR A 15 -2.30 7.32 0.53
C THR A 15 -3.08 8.00 1.66
N SER A 16 -3.67 9.16 1.40
CA SER A 16 -4.56 9.89 2.32
C SER A 16 -5.81 9.10 2.72
N ASP A 17 -6.24 8.16 1.88
CA ASP A 17 -7.50 7.44 2.06
C ASP A 17 -7.30 6.13 2.84
N LEU A 18 -6.05 5.71 3.04
CA LEU A 18 -5.71 4.43 3.66
C LEU A 18 -6.14 4.34 5.12
N SER A 19 -6.09 5.44 5.88
CA SER A 19 -6.56 5.45 7.27
C SER A 19 -8.06 5.15 7.36
N ALA A 20 -8.86 5.77 6.50
CA ALA A 20 -10.30 5.50 6.43
C ALA A 20 -10.59 4.05 5.97
N LEU A 21 -9.77 3.52 5.06
CA LEU A 21 -9.86 2.13 4.62
C LEU A 21 -9.61 1.15 5.78
N VAL A 22 -8.60 1.40 6.62
CA VAL A 22 -8.31 0.57 7.80
C VAL A 22 -9.48 0.58 8.77
N GLU A 23 -10.01 1.76 9.09
CA GLU A 23 -11.15 1.92 10.00
C GLU A 23 -12.39 1.17 9.50
N GLN A 24 -12.66 1.21 8.19
CA GLN A 24 -13.84 0.58 7.61
C GLN A 24 -13.71 -0.95 7.45
N SER A 25 -12.50 -1.45 7.19
CA SER A 25 -12.28 -2.87 6.88
C SER A 25 -11.84 -3.70 8.09
N GLY A 26 -11.27 -3.07 9.12
CA GLY A 26 -10.71 -3.76 10.28
C GLY A 26 -9.45 -4.57 9.97
N VAL A 27 -8.77 -4.30 8.85
CA VAL A 27 -7.50 -4.96 8.51
C VAL A 27 -6.40 -4.56 9.49
N ARG A 28 -5.51 -5.50 9.82
CA ARG A 28 -4.39 -5.27 10.74
C ARG A 28 -3.07 -4.94 10.04
N GLN A 29 -3.00 -5.16 8.73
CA GLN A 29 -1.80 -4.97 7.93
C GLN A 29 -2.19 -4.50 6.53
N ILE A 30 -1.45 -3.53 5.99
CA ILE A 30 -1.56 -3.09 4.60
C ILE A 30 -0.22 -3.37 3.93
N ALA A 31 -0.22 -4.04 2.78
CA ALA A 31 0.95 -4.16 1.93
C ALA A 31 0.75 -3.29 0.67
N LEU A 32 1.50 -2.19 0.57
CA LEU A 32 1.46 -1.30 -0.58
C LEU A 32 2.41 -1.79 -1.67
N TYR A 33 1.88 -2.01 -2.86
CA TYR A 33 2.63 -2.33 -4.07
C TYR A 33 2.07 -1.46 -5.22
N HIS A 34 2.76 -1.43 -6.37
CA HIS A 34 2.36 -0.62 -7.52
C HIS A 34 2.27 0.89 -7.22
N LEU A 35 3.35 1.45 -6.68
CA LEU A 35 3.43 2.87 -6.33
C LEU A 35 3.62 3.74 -7.59
N VAL A 36 2.90 4.87 -7.65
CA VAL A 36 2.97 5.82 -8.77
C VAL A 36 3.19 7.25 -8.25
N PRO A 37 4.31 7.91 -8.60
CA PRO A 37 5.47 7.34 -9.28
C PRO A 37 6.20 6.32 -8.39
N PRO A 38 6.85 5.29 -8.95
CA PRO A 38 7.62 4.35 -8.15
C PRO A 38 8.77 5.07 -7.46
N PRO A 39 8.98 4.88 -6.15
CA PRO A 39 10.04 5.56 -5.42
C PRO A 39 11.41 5.19 -6.00
N GLN A 40 12.18 6.20 -6.39
CA GLN A 40 13.47 6.03 -7.05
C GLN A 40 14.65 6.02 -6.07
N ASN A 41 14.41 6.39 -4.81
CA ASN A 41 15.40 6.49 -3.75
C ASN A 41 14.73 6.60 -2.37
N ALA A 42 15.54 6.50 -1.32
CA ALA A 42 15.09 6.58 0.08
C ALA A 42 14.33 7.88 0.44
N LEU A 43 14.57 9.00 -0.27
CA LEU A 43 13.80 10.22 -0.04
C LEU A 43 12.36 10.07 -0.53
N PHE A 44 12.17 9.51 -1.72
CA PHE A 44 10.82 9.24 -2.24
C PHE A 44 10.08 8.20 -1.41
N GLU A 45 10.77 7.14 -0.96
CA GLU A 45 10.18 6.16 -0.03
C GLU A 45 9.69 6.83 1.25
N LYS A 46 10.51 7.73 1.83
CA LYS A 46 10.14 8.49 3.04
C LYS A 46 8.94 9.42 2.82
N ILE A 47 8.81 9.99 1.62
CA ILE A 47 7.64 10.80 1.26
C ILE A 47 6.38 9.92 1.18
N PHE A 48 6.46 8.75 0.55
CA PHE A 48 5.34 7.80 0.44
C PHE A 48 4.88 7.28 1.81
N SER A 49 5.84 7.07 2.72
CA SER A 49 5.60 6.43 4.03
C SER A 49 5.24 7.39 5.16
N ARG A 50 5.27 8.71 4.92
CA ARG A 50 5.18 9.71 6.00
C ARG A 50 3.89 9.65 6.81
N ASP A 51 2.76 9.45 6.14
CA ASP A 51 1.42 9.60 6.72
C ASP A 51 0.60 8.30 6.58
N LEU A 52 1.29 7.16 6.46
CA LEU A 52 0.64 5.85 6.34
C LEU A 52 0.12 5.36 7.71
N PRO A 53 -1.03 4.69 7.74
CA PRO A 53 -1.54 4.09 8.97
C PRO A 53 -0.60 3.01 9.51
N GLU A 54 -0.69 2.76 10.81
CA GLU A 54 0.11 1.72 11.48
C GLU A 54 -0.13 0.34 10.84
N GLY A 55 0.91 -0.50 10.81
CA GLY A 55 0.85 -1.81 10.17
C GLY A 55 0.97 -1.77 8.64
N THR A 56 1.24 -0.61 8.04
CA THR A 56 1.53 -0.50 6.60
C THR A 56 2.97 -0.89 6.29
N ILE A 57 3.14 -1.72 5.26
CA ILE A 57 4.42 -2.15 4.69
C ILE A 57 4.45 -1.70 3.23
N VAL A 58 5.53 -1.03 2.82
CA VAL A 58 5.83 -0.84 1.38
C VAL A 58 6.53 -2.11 0.91
N ALA A 59 5.91 -2.84 -0.01
CA ALA A 59 6.39 -4.13 -0.46
C ALA A 59 7.62 -3.98 -1.36
N GLU A 60 8.56 -4.91 -1.20
CA GLU A 60 9.73 -5.06 -2.06
C GLU A 60 9.55 -6.29 -2.96
N ASP A 61 10.16 -6.26 -4.15
CA ASP A 61 10.12 -7.39 -5.09
C ASP A 61 10.72 -8.64 -4.44
N GLY A 62 9.93 -9.72 -4.39
CA GLY A 62 10.33 -10.99 -3.76
C GLY A 62 9.93 -11.14 -2.29
N MET A 63 9.31 -10.12 -1.68
CA MET A 63 8.74 -10.22 -0.34
C MET A 63 7.60 -11.27 -0.29
N ILE A 64 7.59 -12.10 0.74
CA ILE A 64 6.56 -13.15 0.94
C ILE A 64 5.76 -12.86 2.21
N PHE A 65 4.43 -12.89 2.09
CA PHE A 65 3.50 -12.84 3.21
C PHE A 65 2.87 -14.22 3.38
N ALA A 66 3.23 -14.93 4.45
CA ALA A 66 2.68 -16.23 4.77
C ALA A 66 1.52 -16.10 5.78
N LEU A 67 0.37 -16.68 5.43
CA LEU A 67 -0.83 -16.74 6.28
C LEU A 67 -1.13 -18.22 6.59
N PRO A 68 -0.63 -18.76 7.72
CA PRO A 68 -0.84 -20.15 8.08
C PRO A 68 -2.32 -20.46 8.32
N ALA A 69 -2.79 -21.60 7.79
CA ALA A 69 -4.17 -22.02 7.99
C ALA A 69 -4.48 -22.23 9.49
N GLY A 70 -5.59 -21.65 9.96
CA GLY A 70 -5.99 -21.74 11.36
C GLY A 70 -5.21 -20.83 12.33
N SER A 71 -4.40 -19.89 11.82
CA SER A 71 -3.74 -18.85 12.61
C SER A 71 -4.29 -17.45 12.27
N GLU A 72 -4.13 -16.52 13.19
CA GLU A 72 -4.34 -15.08 12.97
C GLU A 72 -3.03 -14.33 12.62
N ASP A 73 -1.91 -15.07 12.57
CA ASP A 73 -0.59 -14.52 12.32
C ASP A 73 -0.33 -14.26 10.84
N VAL A 74 0.43 -13.20 10.56
CA VAL A 74 1.01 -12.90 9.26
C VAL A 74 2.52 -12.89 9.41
N SER A 75 3.22 -13.81 8.73
CA SER A 75 4.69 -13.85 8.71
C SER A 75 5.21 -13.12 7.47
N VAL A 76 6.02 -12.09 7.69
CA VAL A 76 6.66 -11.30 6.62
C VAL A 76 8.09 -11.79 6.42
N ILE A 77 8.41 -12.24 5.21
CA ILE A 77 9.74 -12.72 4.83
C ILE A 77 10.28 -11.75 3.76
N THR A 78 11.37 -11.07 4.09
CA THR A 78 12.07 -10.16 3.17
C THR A 78 13.07 -10.93 2.31
N PRO A 79 13.34 -10.48 1.08
CA PRO A 79 14.40 -11.05 0.23
C PRO A 79 15.81 -10.87 0.81
#